data_AF-A0AB35BG38-F1
#
_entry.id   AF-A0AB35BG38-F1
#
_cell.length_a   1.000
_cell.length_b   1.000
_cell.length_c   1.000
_cell.angle_alpha   90.00
_cell.angle_beta   90.00
_cell.angle_gamma   90.00
#
_symmetry.space_group_name_H-M   'P 1'
#
loop_
_entity.id
_entity.type
_entity.pdbx_description
1 polymer ?
#
loop_
_entity_poly.entity_id
_entity_poly.type
_entity_poly.pdbx_seq_one_letter_code
_entity_poly.pdbx_strand_id
1 'polypeptide(L)' 'MHTEATAPPIPLVLDTLHSRIDELAGEAMFSNARSSGYHAALRSARLFVLDERARQCELPECRPTVKNKKDHP' A
#
# COMPACT_ATOMS: atom_id res chain seq x y z
N MET A 1 16.85 29.08 -6.18
CA MET A 1 15.45 28.76 -5.85
C MET A 1 15.40 27.27 -5.56
N HIS A 2 15.33 26.88 -4.29
CA HIS A 2 15.14 25.46 -3.94
C HIS A 2 13.67 25.13 -4.17
N THR A 3 13.39 24.26 -5.13
CA THR A 3 12.08 23.62 -5.25
C THR A 3 11.92 22.72 -4.03
N GLU A 4 11.09 23.14 -3.07
CA GLU A 4 10.59 22.25 -2.03
C GLU A 4 9.78 21.16 -2.75
N ALA A 5 10.38 19.98 -2.91
CA ALA A 5 9.65 18.82 -3.41
C ALA A 5 8.65 18.39 -2.32
N THR A 6 7.37 18.65 -2.55
CA THR A 6 6.31 18.15 -1.67
C THR A 6 6.36 16.63 -1.66
N ALA A 7 6.50 16.03 -0.48
CA ALA A 7 6.48 14.58 -0.35
C ALA A 7 5.13 14.03 -0.87
N PRO A 8 5.16 12.91 -1.61
CA PRO A 8 3.93 12.29 -2.09
C PRO A 8 3.03 11.88 -0.92
N PRO A 9 1.70 11.89 -1.10
CA PRO A 9 0.77 11.48 -0.05
C PRO A 9 0.99 10.01 0.30
N ILE A 10 0.91 9.67 1.59
CA ILE A 10 1.21 8.33 2.11
C ILE A 10 0.42 7.22 1.37
N PRO A 11 -0.89 7.36 1.05
CA PRO A 11 -1.61 6.34 0.28
C PRO A 11 -0.95 6.01 -1.06
N LEU A 12 -0.48 7.02 -1.79
CA LEU A 12 0.19 6.84 -3.08
C LEU A 12 1.52 6.08 -2.92
N VAL A 13 2.25 6.36 -1.84
CA VAL A 13 3.49 5.65 -1.51
C VAL A 13 3.22 4.19 -1.21
N LEU A 14 2.21 3.89 -0.39
CA LEU A 14 1.84 2.52 -0.05
C LEU A 14 1.34 1.72 -1.25
N ASP A 15 0.55 2.33 -2.13
CA ASP A 15 0.10 1.70 -3.37
C ASP A 15 1.28 1.40 -4.31
N THR A 16 2.21 2.34 -4.45
CA THR A 16 3.43 2.16 -5.25
C THR A 16 4.28 1.03 -4.69
N LEU A 17 4.49 0.99 -3.38
CA LEU A 17 5.24 -0.08 -2.72
C LEU A 17 4.56 -1.44 -2.90
N HIS A 18 3.23 -1.50 -2.78
CA HIS A 18 2.48 -2.73 -3.00
C HIS A 18 2.67 -3.27 -4.42
N SER A 19 2.54 -2.41 -5.45
CA SER A 19 2.76 -2.81 -6.85
C SER A 19 4.17 -3.35 -7.08
N ARG A 20 5.19 -2.65 -6.56
CA ARG A 20 6.59 -3.06 -6.71
C ARG A 20 6.89 -4.39 -6.01
N ILE A 21 6.33 -4.61 -4.83
CA ILE A 21 6.52 -5.87 -4.10
C ILE A 21 5.85 -7.03 -4.84
N ASP A 22 4.67 -6.82 -5.42
CA ASP A 22 3.99 -7.85 -6.22
C ASP A 22 4.75 -8.18 -7.50
N GLU A 23 5.30 -7.18 -8.20
CA GLU A 23 6.20 -7.38 -9.35
C GLU A 23 7.42 -8.24 -8.95
N LEU A 24 8.12 -7.86 -7.87
CA LEU A 24 9.30 -8.57 -7.39
C LEU A 24 8.98 -9.99 -6.91
N ALA A 25 7.82 -10.20 -6.28
CA ALA A 25 7.38 -11.51 -5.85
C ALA A 25 7.06 -12.41 -7.04
N GLY A 26 6.44 -11.87 -8.09
CA GLY A 26 6.21 -12.57 -9.35
C GLY A 26 7.53 -12.99 -9.99
N GLU A 27 8.48 -12.07 -10.15
CA GLU A 27 9.82 -12.38 -10.68
C GLU A 27 10.56 -13.43 -9.84
N ALA A 28 10.43 -13.36 -8.52
CA ALA A 28 11.08 -14.30 -7.62
C ALA A 28 10.51 -15.72 -7.72
N MET A 29 9.25 -15.89 -8.12
CA MET A 29 8.68 -17.23 -8.39
C MET A 29 9.32 -17.89 -9.62
N PHE A 30 9.82 -17.10 -10.57
CA PHE A 30 10.47 -17.62 -11.79
C PHE A 30 11.99 -17.72 -11.67
N SER A 31 12.60 -17.11 -10.66
CA SER A 31 14.04 -17.09 -10.45
C SER A 31 14.45 -17.92 -9.22
N ASN A 32 14.90 -19.15 -9.47
CA ASN A 32 15.49 -20.03 -8.45
C ASN A 32 16.82 -19.50 -7.84
N ALA A 33 17.33 -18.35 -8.32
CA ALA A 33 18.60 -17.78 -7.88
C ALA A 33 18.50 -16.98 -6.56
N ARG A 34 17.30 -16.73 -6.04
CA ARG A 34 17.12 -15.88 -4.85
C ARG A 34 17.05 -16.72 -3.57
N SER A 35 17.66 -16.21 -2.50
CA SER A 35 17.77 -16.90 -1.21
C SER A 35 16.44 -16.93 -0.45
N SER A 36 16.29 -17.88 0.48
CA SER A 36 15.13 -17.93 1.39
C SER A 36 14.92 -16.62 2.15
N GLY A 37 16.01 -15.95 2.54
CA GLY A 37 15.98 -14.64 3.20
C GLY A 37 15.38 -13.54 2.32
N TYR A 38 15.64 -13.58 1.00
CA TYR A 38 15.04 -12.63 0.06
C TYR A 38 13.51 -12.79 0.01
N HIS A 39 13.01 -14.03 -0.10
CA HIS A 39 11.57 -14.30 -0.10
C HIS A 39 10.91 -13.93 1.24
N ALA A 40 11.59 -14.18 2.36
CA ALA A 40 11.11 -13.78 3.68
C ALA A 40 11.00 -12.25 3.78
N ALA A 41 12.01 -11.50 3.31
CA ALA A 41 11.99 -10.05 3.30
C ALA A 41 10.85 -9.49 2.44
N LEU A 42 10.63 -10.01 1.24
CA LEU A 42 9.49 -9.62 0.39
C LEU A 42 8.14 -9.87 1.07
N ARG A 43 7.97 -11.03 1.71
CA ARG A 43 6.74 -11.37 2.42
C ARG A 43 6.48 -10.41 3.59
N SER A 44 7.51 -10.12 4.38
CA SER A 44 7.41 -9.18 5.49
C SER A 44 7.09 -7.76 5.01
N ALA A 45 7.74 -7.30 3.94
CA ALA A 45 7.45 -5.99 3.35
C ALA A 45 6.00 -5.89 2.86
N ARG A 46 5.48 -6.96 2.23
CA ARG A 46 4.08 -7.02 1.79
C ARG A 46 3.10 -6.89 2.95
N LEU A 47 3.34 -7.65 4.03
CA LEU A 47 2.50 -7.59 5.23
C LEU A 47 2.47 -6.19 5.84
N PHE A 48 3.63 -5.55 5.97
CA PHE A 48 3.74 -4.18 6.46
C PHE A 48 2.91 -3.19 5.61
N VAL A 49 3.04 -3.24 4.29
CA VAL A 49 2.30 -2.33 3.39
C VAL A 49 0.79 -2.56 3.49
N LEU A 50 0.34 -3.82 3.57
CA LEU A 50 -1.07 -4.15 3.71
C LEU A 50 -1.64 -3.68 5.06
N ASP A 51 -0.89 -3.86 6.13
CA ASP A 51 -1.27 -3.39 7.47
C ASP A 51 -1.40 -1.86 7.52
N GLU A 52 -0.42 -1.14 7.00
CA GLU A 52 -0.47 0.33 6.96
C GLU A 52 -1.62 0.83 6.07
N ARG A 53 -1.91 0.17 4.94
CA ARG A 53 -3.09 0.51 4.11
C ARG A 53 -4.39 0.27 4.86
N ALA A 54 -4.49 -0.81 5.63
CA ALA A 54 -5.67 -1.06 6.46
C ALA A 54 -5.85 0.03 7.51
N ARG A 55 -4.77 0.44 8.19
CA ARG A 55 -4.78 1.56 9.16
C ARG A 55 -5.20 2.88 8.53
N GLN A 56 -4.80 3.17 7.29
CA GLN A 56 -5.26 4.35 6.58
C GLN A 56 -6.75 4.30 6.23
N CYS A 57 -7.28 3.12 5.91
CA CYS A 57 -8.70 2.94 5.65
C CYS A 57 -9.57 3.06 6.92
N GLU A 58 -9.00 2.77 8.09
CA GLU A 58 -9.68 2.96 9.38
C GLU A 58 -9.83 4.44 9.78
N LEU A 59 -9.06 5.34 9.14
CA LEU A 59 -9.21 6.77 9.34
C LEU A 59 -10.55 7.26 8.75
N PRO A 60 -11.24 8.22 9.41
CA PRO A 60 -12.56 8.72 8.99
C PRO A 60 -12.63 9.21 7.54
N GLU A 61 -11.49 9.61 6.97
CA GLU A 61 -11.35 10.17 5.61
C GLU A 61 -11.56 9.12 4.50
N CYS A 62 -11.38 7.83 4.81
CA CYS A 62 -11.57 6.73 3.87
C CYS A 62 -12.94 6.03 4.01
N ARG A 63 -13.76 6.41 5.01
CA ARG A 63 -15.14 5.92 5.05
C ARG A 63 -15.90 6.56 3.90
N PRO A 64 -16.48 5.79 2.96
CA PRO A 64 -17.44 6.37 2.05
C PRO A 64 -18.51 7.03 2.91
N THR A 65 -18.66 8.34 2.76
CA THR A 65 -19.72 9.08 3.43
C THR A 65 -21.02 8.41 3.01
N VAL A 66 -21.60 7.63 3.91
CA VAL A 66 -22.94 7.12 3.73
C VAL A 66 -23.79 8.38 3.70
N LYS A 67 -24.10 8.86 2.49
CA LYS A 67 -25.09 9.92 2.30
C LYS A 67 -26.36 9.38 2.93
N ASN A 68 -26.61 9.79 4.17
CA ASN A 68 -27.84 9.53 4.88
C ASN A 68 -28.93 10.17 4.03
N LYS A 69 -29.57 9.37 3.18
CA LYS A 69 -30.86 9.73 2.59
C LYS A 69 -31.89 9.62 3.72
N LYS A 70 -31.84 10.56 4.66
CA LYS A 70 -33.04 11.01 5.35
C LYS A 70 -33.54 12.19 4.56
N ASP A 71 -34.43 11.92 3.61
CA ASP A 71 -35.45 12.89 3.26
C ASP A 71 -36.78 12.15 3.24
N HIS A 72 -37.53 12.40 4.31
CA HIS A 72 -38.98 12.22 4.43
C HIS A 72 -39.67 13.25 3.51
N PRO A 73 -40.92 13.00 3.07
CA PRO A 73 -42.09 13.09 3.95
C PRO A 73 -42.68 11.72 4.31
#